data_AF-A0AAW2KZG9-F1
#
_entry.id   AF-A0AAW2KZG9-F1
#
_cell.length_a   1.000
_cell.length_b   1.000
_cell.length_c   1.000
_cell.angle_alpha   90.00
_cell.angle_beta   90.00
_cell.angle_gamma   90.00
#
_symmetry.space_group_name_H-M   'P 1'
#
loop_
_entity.id
_entity.type
_entity.pdbx_description
1 polymer ?
#
loop_
_entity_poly.entity_id
_entity_poly.type
_entity_poly.pdbx_seq_one_letter_code
_entity_poly.pdbx_strand_id
1 'polypeptide(L)'
;MGPSSLFSLQSTPLCFSSSISKLSAAATTRAEGRPLNVPLIAPFTIASSRLDRVENVAIRVELANGCVGWGESPILPHVTAEDQPTALSKAAEACLFLKQSSGKTLGLVLSEINGILPGHSFASVRAGIEMALIDAVAHSIGVPLWRLFGGFSNAITTDITIPIVSPTEAAELASKYRVQGFKTLKLKVGKNLNADIQVLQAIRTVHPDCLFILDANEGYSSEEAIHVLEKLHEMEVTPILFEQPVHRNDWKGLGHVSDVARNKYGVSVAADESCRV
;
A
#
# COMPACT_ATOMS: atom_id res chain seq x y z
N MET A 1 45.40 22.60 -5.63
CA MET A 1 44.22 22.86 -6.47
C MET A 1 43.95 21.59 -7.26
N GLY A 2 42.70 21.09 -7.25
CA GLY A 2 42.27 19.91 -8.02
C GLY A 2 42.27 20.15 -9.53
N PRO A 3 41.71 19.24 -10.37
CA PRO A 3 40.40 18.59 -10.17
C PRO A 3 40.48 17.04 -10.26
N SER A 4 39.84 16.28 -9.35
CA SER A 4 38.45 15.78 -9.38
C SER A 4 38.14 14.80 -10.52
N SER A 5 38.29 13.49 -10.26
CA SER A 5 37.73 12.42 -11.09
C SER A 5 36.28 12.14 -10.68
N LEU A 6 35.33 12.70 -11.43
CA LEU A 6 33.91 12.35 -11.37
C LEU A 6 33.75 10.90 -11.84
N PHE A 7 33.26 10.03 -10.95
CA PHE A 7 32.75 8.72 -11.34
C PHE A 7 31.51 8.93 -12.22
N SER A 8 31.62 8.61 -13.51
CA SER A 8 30.45 8.50 -14.37
C SER A 8 29.69 7.23 -14.01
N LEU A 9 28.53 7.37 -13.39
CA LEU A 9 27.55 6.29 -13.25
C LEU A 9 27.00 5.96 -14.64
N GLN A 10 27.61 4.98 -15.31
CA GLN A 10 27.01 4.35 -16.48
C GLN A 10 25.73 3.62 -16.05
N SER A 11 24.70 3.82 -16.85
CA SER A 11 23.33 3.33 -16.72
C SER A 11 23.23 1.83 -17.00
N THR A 12 23.74 1.01 -16.09
CA THR A 12 23.44 -0.43 -16.06
C THR A 12 22.30 -0.67 -15.07
N PRO A 13 21.23 -1.41 -15.44
CA PRO A 13 20.18 -1.73 -14.49
C PRO A 13 20.77 -2.64 -13.40
N LEU A 14 20.94 -2.07 -12.20
CA LEU A 14 21.31 -2.81 -11.01
C LEU A 14 20.21 -3.84 -10.73
N CYS A 15 20.56 -5.12 -10.78
CA CYS A 15 19.64 -6.20 -10.44
C CYS A 15 19.23 -6.08 -8.95
N PHE A 16 17.92 -5.94 -8.73
CA PHE A 16 17.26 -5.47 -7.50
C PHE A 16 17.67 -6.18 -6.20
N SER A 17 17.88 -7.50 -6.21
CA SER A 17 18.00 -8.27 -4.95
C SER A 17 19.43 -8.45 -4.43
N SER A 18 20.43 -8.49 -5.30
CA SER A 18 21.79 -8.90 -4.91
C SER A 18 22.72 -7.73 -4.54
N SER A 19 22.36 -6.49 -4.89
CA SER A 19 23.20 -5.31 -4.68
C SER A 19 22.85 -4.54 -3.39
N ILE A 20 21.56 -4.35 -3.09
CA ILE A 20 21.10 -3.63 -1.88
C ILE A 20 21.42 -4.42 -0.62
N SER A 21 21.20 -5.73 -0.65
CA SER A 21 21.44 -6.64 0.48
C SER A 21 22.90 -6.65 0.95
N LYS A 22 23.84 -6.35 0.05
CA LYS A 22 25.28 -6.27 0.32
C LYS A 22 25.75 -4.90 0.82
N LEU A 23 24.89 -3.88 0.81
CA LEU A 23 25.25 -2.56 1.33
C LEU A 23 25.61 -2.70 2.80
N SER A 24 26.75 -2.14 3.18
CA SER A 24 27.11 -1.98 4.58
C SER A 24 26.26 -0.85 5.14
N ALA A 25 25.43 -1.14 6.14
CA ALA A 25 24.84 -0.10 6.94
C ALA A 25 25.92 0.43 7.89
N ALA A 26 26.17 1.74 7.87
CA ALA A 26 26.90 2.37 8.96
C ALA A 26 26.20 2.05 10.30
N ALA A 27 26.94 2.00 11.40
CA ALA A 27 26.38 1.63 12.70
C ALA A 27 25.21 2.54 13.08
N THR A 28 24.11 1.97 13.57
CA THR A 28 22.97 2.74 14.07
C THR A 28 23.32 3.39 15.41
N THR A 29 23.30 4.72 15.47
CA THR A 29 23.55 5.49 16.71
C THR A 29 22.26 5.78 17.46
N ARG A 30 21.14 5.91 16.76
CA ARG A 30 19.82 6.13 17.34
C ARG A 30 18.73 5.43 16.53
N ALA A 31 17.82 4.76 17.23
CA ALA A 31 16.61 4.19 16.65
C ALA A 31 15.47 4.28 17.68
N GLU A 32 14.31 4.75 17.24
CA GLU A 32 13.13 4.94 18.10
C GLU A 32 11.83 4.99 17.29
N GLY A 33 10.75 4.54 17.92
CA GLY A 33 9.37 4.71 17.44
C GLY A 33 8.60 5.71 18.30
N ARG A 34 7.67 6.44 17.70
CA ARG A 34 6.80 7.41 18.38
C ARG A 34 5.37 7.34 17.81
N PRO A 35 4.33 7.65 18.60
CA PRO A 35 2.98 7.79 18.07
C PRO A 35 2.93 8.83 16.95
N LEU A 36 2.24 8.50 15.86
CA LEU A 36 1.92 9.40 14.75
C LEU A 36 0.41 9.43 14.57
N ASN A 37 -0.22 10.40 15.22
CA ASN A 37 -1.68 10.56 15.19
C ASN A 37 -2.04 11.73 14.28
N VAL A 38 -2.73 11.44 13.18
CA VAL A 38 -3.09 12.46 12.18
C VAL A 38 -4.61 12.43 11.95
N PRO A 39 -5.32 13.55 12.17
CA PRO A 39 -6.76 13.61 11.87
C PRO A 39 -6.98 13.55 10.36
N LEU A 40 -8.06 12.89 9.95
CA LEU A 40 -8.47 12.88 8.55
C LEU A 40 -9.30 14.13 8.21
N ILE A 41 -9.16 14.64 6.98
CA ILE A 41 -9.94 15.79 6.49
C ILE A 41 -11.44 15.47 6.50
N ALA A 42 -11.78 14.22 6.19
CA ALA A 42 -13.12 13.67 6.31
C ALA A 42 -13.02 12.21 6.79
N PRO A 43 -14.03 11.69 7.50
CA PRO A 43 -14.05 10.30 7.94
C PRO A 43 -13.92 9.33 6.76
N PHE A 44 -13.03 8.35 6.89
CA PHE A 44 -12.88 7.29 5.90
C PHE A 44 -13.68 6.06 6.34
N THR A 45 -14.70 5.70 5.58
CA THR A 45 -15.59 4.58 5.90
C THR A 45 -15.40 3.46 4.88
N ILE A 46 -15.05 2.28 5.39
CA ILE A 46 -14.99 1.02 4.64
C ILE A 46 -16.07 0.05 5.13
N ALA A 47 -16.18 -1.12 4.50
CA ALA A 47 -17.22 -2.08 4.86
C ALA A 47 -17.21 -2.47 6.35
N SER A 48 -16.01 -2.56 6.94
CA SER A 48 -15.72 -3.05 8.29
C SER A 48 -15.45 -1.99 9.35
N SER A 49 -15.18 -0.72 8.99
CA SER A 49 -14.79 0.30 9.98
C SER A 49 -14.97 1.74 9.47
N ARG A 50 -14.97 2.67 10.42
CA ARG A 50 -14.91 4.12 10.18
C ARG A 50 -13.70 4.69 10.91
N LEU A 51 -12.87 5.45 10.21
CA LEU A 51 -11.72 6.14 10.75
C LEU A 51 -11.93 7.65 10.69
N ASP A 52 -11.73 8.33 11.81
CA ASP A 52 -11.67 9.81 11.88
C ASP A 52 -10.22 10.32 12.02
N ARG A 53 -9.29 9.43 12.39
CA ARG A 53 -7.85 9.66 12.49
C ARG A 53 -7.08 8.38 12.17
N VAL A 54 -5.83 8.53 11.77
CA VAL A 54 -4.85 7.42 11.79
C VAL A 54 -4.07 7.46 13.11
N GLU A 55 -3.74 6.28 13.63
CA GLU A 55 -2.99 6.09 14.87
C GLU A 55 -1.72 5.27 14.61
N ASN A 56 -0.86 5.82 13.75
CA ASN A 56 0.30 5.12 13.22
C ASN A 56 1.51 5.19 14.17
N VAL A 57 2.60 4.51 13.82
CA VAL A 57 3.89 4.68 14.51
C VAL A 57 4.91 5.25 13.52
N ALA A 58 5.48 6.41 13.83
CA ALA A 58 6.62 6.95 13.10
C ALA A 58 7.92 6.39 13.68
N ILE A 59 8.80 5.89 12.81
CA ILE A 59 10.07 5.27 13.18
C ILE A 59 11.20 6.12 12.59
N ARG A 60 12.18 6.43 13.43
CA ARG A 60 13.39 7.15 13.05
C ARG A 60 14.62 6.31 13.30
N VAL A 61 15.49 6.21 12.30
CA VAL A 61 16.82 5.58 12.41
C VAL A 61 17.88 6.61 12.04
N GLU A 62 18.97 6.66 12.79
CA GLU A 62 20.14 7.50 12.53
C GLU A 62 21.40 6.67 12.57
N LEU A 63 22.24 6.85 11.55
CA LEU A 63 23.49 6.14 11.37
C LEU A 63 24.68 6.96 11.89
N ALA A 64 25.81 6.31 12.10
CA ALA A 64 27.04 6.94 12.64
C ALA A 64 27.64 8.03 11.74
N ASN A 65 27.30 8.03 10.45
CA ASN A 65 27.68 9.10 9.52
C ASN A 65 26.68 10.28 9.52
N GLY A 66 25.72 10.30 10.45
CA GLY A 66 24.71 11.36 10.60
C GLY A 66 23.51 11.24 9.66
N CYS A 67 23.46 10.23 8.79
CA CYS A 67 22.30 10.03 7.91
C CYS A 67 21.10 9.53 8.69
N VAL A 68 19.93 10.10 8.38
CA VAL A 68 18.66 9.80 9.06
C VAL A 68 17.70 9.21 8.06
N GLY A 69 16.96 8.19 8.47
CA GLY A 69 15.86 7.62 7.71
C GLY A 69 14.58 7.55 8.52
N TRP A 70 13.46 7.60 7.80
CA TRP A 70 12.12 7.53 8.36
C TRP A 70 11.31 6.38 7.77
N GLY A 71 10.51 5.77 8.63
CA GLY A 71 9.50 4.79 8.23
C GLY A 71 8.23 4.99 9.03
N GLU A 72 7.16 4.42 8.53
CA GLU A 72 5.84 4.51 9.12
C GLU A 72 5.20 3.13 9.19
N SER A 73 4.65 2.80 10.34
CA SER A 73 3.84 1.61 10.54
C SER A 73 2.37 2.02 10.62
N PRO A 74 1.59 1.83 9.55
CA PRO A 74 0.16 2.11 9.58
C PRO A 74 -0.56 1.12 10.49
N ILE A 75 -1.34 1.61 11.44
CA ILE A 75 -2.05 0.74 12.40
C ILE A 75 -3.54 0.77 12.09
N LEU A 76 -4.04 -0.40 11.71
CA LEU A 76 -5.46 -0.63 11.48
C LEU A 76 -5.77 -2.03 12.00
N PRO A 77 -6.21 -2.19 13.27
CA PRO A 77 -6.24 -3.51 13.93
C PRO A 77 -7.04 -4.59 13.17
N HIS A 78 -8.04 -4.19 12.38
CA HIS A 78 -8.84 -5.09 11.55
C HIS A 78 -8.04 -5.70 10.38
N VAL A 79 -6.94 -5.05 9.99
CA VAL A 79 -6.04 -5.44 8.89
C VAL A 79 -4.69 -5.93 9.43
N THR A 80 -4.07 -5.18 10.33
CA THR A 80 -2.67 -5.41 10.75
C THR A 80 -2.54 -6.35 11.97
N ALA A 81 -3.65 -6.59 12.69
CA ALA A 81 -3.79 -7.45 13.88
C ALA A 81 -3.20 -6.89 15.19
N GLU A 82 -2.49 -5.77 15.17
CA GLU A 82 -1.98 -5.07 16.35
C GLU A 82 -2.62 -3.68 16.56
N ASP A 83 -2.61 -3.20 17.80
CA ASP A 83 -2.94 -1.82 18.17
C ASP A 83 -1.67 -0.95 18.31
N GLN A 84 -1.84 0.37 18.41
CA GLN A 84 -0.71 1.30 18.46
C GLN A 84 0.23 1.06 19.67
N PRO A 85 -0.26 0.78 20.90
CA PRO A 85 0.61 0.43 22.02
C PRO A 85 1.46 -0.82 21.77
N THR A 86 0.85 -1.88 21.21
CA THR A 86 1.57 -3.11 20.86
C THR A 86 2.62 -2.83 19.78
N ALA A 87 2.26 -2.06 18.75
CA ALA A 87 3.16 -1.66 17.68
C ALA A 87 4.36 -0.86 18.20
N LEU A 88 4.15 0.07 19.14
CA LEU A 88 5.22 0.85 19.78
C LEU A 88 6.18 -0.04 20.57
N SER A 89 5.64 -1.00 21.34
CA SER A 89 6.44 -1.97 22.08
C SER A 89 7.32 -2.80 21.14
N LYS A 90 6.74 -3.31 20.05
CA LYS A 90 7.46 -4.09 19.04
C LYS A 90 8.46 -3.28 18.23
N ALA A 91 8.14 -2.02 17.92
CA ALA A 91 9.08 -1.10 17.31
C ALA A 91 10.28 -0.84 18.24
N ALA A 92 10.06 -0.71 19.55
CA ALA A 92 11.12 -0.52 20.52
C ALA A 92 12.07 -1.74 20.61
N GLU A 93 11.53 -2.97 20.59
CA GLU A 93 12.32 -4.21 20.51
C GLU A 93 13.23 -4.21 19.26
N ALA A 94 12.67 -3.92 18.08
CA ALA A 94 13.42 -3.87 16.83
C ALA A 94 14.45 -2.72 16.80
N CYS A 95 14.12 -1.55 17.36
CA CYS A 95 15.04 -0.41 17.48
C CYS A 95 16.22 -0.71 18.42
N LEU A 96 16.01 -1.47 19.50
CA LEU A 96 17.09 -1.93 20.38
C LEU A 96 18.05 -2.84 19.62
N PHE A 97 17.50 -3.79 18.86
CA PHE A 97 18.28 -4.66 18.00
C PHE A 97 19.08 -3.89 16.93
N LEU A 98 18.49 -2.89 16.28
CA LEU A 98 19.20 -2.07 15.27
C LEU A 98 20.45 -1.38 15.84
N LYS A 99 20.37 -0.87 17.07
CA LYS A 99 21.51 -0.25 17.77
C LYS A 99 22.64 -1.24 18.08
N GLN A 100 22.33 -2.54 18.12
CA GLN A 100 23.30 -3.62 18.40
C GLN A 100 23.82 -4.30 17.13
N SER A 101 23.34 -3.91 15.95
CA SER A 101 23.58 -4.60 14.67
C SER A 101 24.75 -4.04 13.86
N SER A 102 25.69 -3.34 14.51
CA SER A 102 26.85 -2.74 13.84
C SER A 102 27.67 -3.76 13.06
N GLY A 103 28.15 -3.38 11.87
CA GLY A 103 29.02 -4.22 11.02
C GLY A 103 28.30 -5.29 10.20
N LYS A 104 26.97 -5.41 10.32
CA LYS A 104 26.17 -6.30 9.48
C LYS A 104 25.82 -5.64 8.15
N THR A 105 25.68 -6.43 7.09
CA THR A 105 25.12 -5.98 5.82
C THR A 105 23.62 -5.73 5.96
N LEU A 106 23.07 -4.79 5.19
CA LEU A 106 21.65 -4.45 5.21
C LEU A 106 20.74 -5.69 5.08
N GLY A 107 21.04 -6.61 4.15
CA GLY A 107 20.23 -7.82 3.95
C GLY A 107 20.17 -8.75 5.17
N LEU A 108 21.27 -8.86 5.93
CA LEU A 108 21.31 -9.64 7.17
C LEU A 108 20.48 -8.98 8.27
N VAL A 109 20.57 -7.65 8.41
CA VAL A 109 19.78 -6.90 9.39
C VAL A 109 18.30 -7.02 9.10
N LEU A 110 17.88 -6.88 7.83
CA LEU A 110 16.48 -7.06 7.41
C LEU A 110 15.99 -8.49 7.69
N SER A 111 16.81 -9.51 7.40
CA SER A 111 16.46 -10.90 7.70
C SER A 111 16.28 -11.17 9.20
N GLU A 112 17.09 -10.55 10.06
CA GLU A 112 16.96 -10.69 11.51
C GLU A 112 15.77 -9.90 12.07
N ILE A 113 15.47 -8.71 11.52
CA ILE A 113 14.22 -7.97 11.83
C ILE A 113 13.01 -8.85 11.51
N ASN A 114 13.00 -9.54 10.37
CA ASN A 114 11.93 -10.47 10.03
C ASN A 114 11.78 -11.60 11.07
N GLY A 115 12.86 -12.04 11.72
CA GLY A 115 12.80 -13.00 12.82
C GLY A 115 12.24 -12.41 14.12
N ILE A 116 12.49 -11.12 14.40
CA ILE A 116 11.97 -10.40 15.58
C ILE A 116 10.48 -10.07 15.41
N LEU A 117 10.08 -9.72 14.18
CA LEU A 117 8.73 -9.31 13.81
C LEU A 117 8.16 -10.31 12.77
N PRO A 118 7.89 -11.56 13.14
CA PRO A 118 7.54 -12.61 12.19
C PRO A 118 6.08 -12.56 11.73
N GLY A 119 5.87 -12.98 10.49
CA GLY A 119 4.55 -13.22 9.91
C GLY A 119 3.70 -11.97 9.76
N HIS A 120 2.40 -12.20 9.53
CA HIS A 120 1.43 -11.15 9.25
C HIS A 120 1.17 -10.23 10.44
N SER A 121 1.16 -10.75 11.68
CA SER A 121 0.76 -10.01 12.89
C SER A 121 1.62 -8.80 13.24
N PHE A 122 2.82 -8.70 12.67
CA PHE A 122 3.72 -7.57 12.88
C PHE A 122 4.27 -7.01 11.56
N ALA A 123 3.61 -7.33 10.43
CA ALA A 123 4.07 -6.92 9.12
C ALA A 123 4.13 -5.39 8.98
N SER A 124 3.21 -4.66 9.62
CA SER A 124 3.20 -3.19 9.62
C SER A 124 4.38 -2.60 10.41
N VAL A 125 4.65 -3.12 11.62
CA VAL A 125 5.83 -2.73 12.40
C VAL A 125 7.11 -3.04 11.64
N ARG A 126 7.20 -4.23 11.05
CA ARG A 126 8.35 -4.65 10.25
C ARG A 126 8.58 -3.70 9.07
N ALA A 127 7.55 -3.42 8.27
CA ALA A 127 7.64 -2.50 7.14
C ALA A 127 8.15 -1.11 7.56
N GLY A 128 7.63 -0.56 8.67
CA GLY A 128 8.10 0.74 9.16
C GLY A 128 9.57 0.73 9.62
N ILE A 129 10.03 -0.33 10.29
CA ILE A 129 11.44 -0.48 10.71
C ILE A 129 12.35 -0.63 9.49
N GLU A 130 11.99 -1.51 8.55
CA GLU A 130 12.74 -1.76 7.33
C GLU A 130 12.85 -0.50 6.48
N MET A 131 11.75 0.24 6.31
CA MET A 131 11.74 1.51 5.56
C MET A 131 12.63 2.56 6.20
N ALA A 132 12.60 2.72 7.53
CA ALA A 132 13.46 3.68 8.21
C ALA A 132 14.96 3.36 8.03
N LEU A 133 15.33 2.08 8.08
CA LEU A 133 16.71 1.65 7.85
C LEU A 133 17.12 1.82 6.37
N ILE A 134 16.28 1.40 5.43
CA ILE A 134 16.55 1.51 3.99
C ILE A 134 16.68 2.99 3.60
N ASP A 135 15.82 3.87 4.10
CA ASP A 135 15.89 5.32 3.85
C ASP A 135 17.19 5.93 4.39
N ALA A 136 17.61 5.56 5.61
CA ALA A 136 18.86 6.02 6.19
C ALA A 136 20.08 5.58 5.37
N VAL A 137 20.09 4.33 4.90
CA VAL A 137 21.13 3.79 4.02
C VAL A 137 21.11 4.49 2.66
N ALA A 138 19.94 4.73 2.08
CA ALA A 138 19.79 5.44 0.80
C ALA A 138 20.36 6.86 0.87
N HIS A 139 20.08 7.59 1.95
CA HIS A 139 20.69 8.89 2.22
C HIS A 139 22.21 8.81 2.37
N SER A 140 22.74 7.77 3.03
CA SER A 140 24.19 7.59 3.21
C SER A 140 24.98 7.42 1.91
N ILE A 141 24.32 6.94 0.86
CA ILE A 141 24.92 6.76 -0.47
C ILE A 141 24.42 7.81 -1.48
N GLY A 142 23.58 8.75 -1.06
CA GLY A 142 23.05 9.82 -1.92
C GLY A 142 22.15 9.33 -3.05
N VAL A 143 21.42 8.22 -2.87
CA VAL A 143 20.55 7.63 -3.89
C VAL A 143 19.08 7.74 -3.46
N PRO A 144 18.17 8.28 -4.28
CA PRO A 144 16.75 8.29 -3.96
C PRO A 144 16.17 6.86 -4.01
N LEU A 145 15.21 6.56 -3.14
CA LEU A 145 14.65 5.21 -2.99
C LEU A 145 14.13 4.59 -4.30
N TRP A 146 13.46 5.36 -5.16
CA TRP A 146 12.97 4.83 -6.44
C TRP A 146 14.11 4.35 -7.37
N ARG A 147 15.31 4.94 -7.29
CA ARG A 147 16.51 4.45 -8.00
C ARG A 147 17.10 3.23 -7.31
N LEU A 148 17.11 3.25 -5.98
CA LEU A 148 17.54 2.10 -5.19
C LEU A 148 16.68 0.88 -5.54
N PHE A 149 15.36 1.07 -5.71
CA PHE A 149 14.38 0.08 -6.11
C PHE A 149 14.33 -0.22 -7.63
N GLY A 150 15.40 0.08 -8.38
CA GLY A 150 15.54 -0.32 -9.78
C GLY A 150 15.35 0.78 -10.82
N GLY A 151 14.87 1.96 -10.43
CA GLY A 151 15.01 3.18 -11.23
C GLY A 151 14.13 3.31 -12.47
N PHE A 152 13.05 2.54 -12.59
CA PHE A 152 12.19 2.57 -13.78
C PHE A 152 11.50 3.93 -14.01
N SER A 153 10.85 4.47 -12.99
CA SER A 153 10.17 5.76 -13.04
C SER A 153 10.19 6.44 -11.67
N ASN A 154 10.21 7.77 -11.66
CA ASN A 154 10.02 8.59 -10.47
C ASN A 154 8.61 9.22 -10.41
N ALA A 155 7.71 8.82 -11.30
CA ALA A 155 6.33 9.29 -11.38
C ALA A 155 5.36 8.11 -11.50
N ILE A 156 4.22 8.25 -10.81
CA ILE A 156 3.08 7.31 -10.87
C ILE A 156 1.78 8.10 -11.03
N THR A 157 0.78 7.48 -11.65
CA THR A 157 -0.61 7.98 -11.63
C THR A 157 -1.37 7.14 -10.62
N THR A 158 -2.04 7.80 -9.67
CA THR A 158 -2.85 7.11 -8.66
C THR A 158 -4.33 7.24 -9.01
N ASP A 159 -5.11 6.24 -8.61
CA ASP A 159 -6.55 6.40 -8.44
C ASP A 159 -6.85 7.28 -7.21
N ILE A 160 -8.12 7.57 -7.03
CA ILE A 160 -8.64 8.07 -5.76
C ILE A 160 -9.86 7.26 -5.35
N THR A 161 -9.95 6.96 -4.06
CA THR A 161 -11.06 6.18 -3.51
C THR A 161 -12.28 7.06 -3.25
N ILE A 162 -13.44 6.62 -3.74
CA ILE A 162 -14.75 7.08 -3.32
C ILE A 162 -15.20 6.18 -2.17
N PRO A 163 -15.37 6.71 -0.94
CA PRO A 163 -15.85 5.93 0.20
C PRO A 163 -17.32 5.51 -0.01
N ILE A 164 -17.83 4.65 0.87
CA ILE A 164 -19.25 4.28 0.86
C ILE A 164 -20.08 5.50 1.27
N VAL A 165 -20.78 6.11 0.31
CA VAL A 165 -21.62 7.31 0.47
C VAL A 165 -22.86 7.23 -0.43
N SER A 166 -23.78 8.19 -0.30
CA SER A 166 -24.95 8.25 -1.20
C SER A 166 -24.56 8.52 -2.66
N PRO A 167 -25.40 8.17 -3.65
CA PRO A 167 -25.13 8.48 -5.06
C PRO A 167 -24.89 9.97 -5.33
N THR A 168 -25.62 10.86 -4.64
CA THR A 168 -25.45 12.31 -4.75
C THR A 168 -24.08 12.75 -4.28
N GLU A 169 -23.67 12.33 -3.08
CA GLU A 169 -22.35 12.65 -2.52
C GLU A 169 -21.22 12.06 -3.37
N ALA A 170 -21.41 10.86 -3.92
CA ALA A 170 -20.44 10.24 -4.81
C ALA A 170 -20.24 11.04 -6.12
N ALA A 171 -21.33 11.57 -6.70
CA ALA A 171 -21.24 12.44 -7.87
C ALA A 171 -20.54 13.77 -7.54
N GLU A 172 -20.81 14.38 -6.38
CA GLU A 172 -20.11 15.58 -5.94
C GLU A 172 -18.60 15.34 -5.79
N LEU A 173 -18.20 14.23 -5.15
CA LEU A 173 -16.80 13.83 -5.01
C LEU A 173 -16.16 13.54 -6.38
N ALA A 174 -16.84 12.82 -7.26
CA ALA A 174 -16.32 12.51 -8.59
C ALA A 174 -16.12 13.77 -9.44
N SER A 175 -17.06 14.72 -9.38
CA SER A 175 -16.92 16.03 -10.05
C SER A 175 -15.71 16.80 -9.53
N LYS A 176 -15.54 16.85 -8.20
CA LYS A 176 -14.36 17.46 -7.57
C LYS A 176 -13.05 16.78 -8.01
N TYR A 177 -13.01 15.44 -7.99
CA TYR A 177 -11.81 14.69 -8.35
C TYR A 177 -11.49 14.76 -9.84
N ARG A 178 -12.51 14.87 -10.70
CA ARG A 178 -12.32 15.16 -12.13
C ARG A 178 -11.58 16.48 -12.35
N VAL A 179 -11.96 17.54 -11.64
CA VAL A 179 -11.28 18.84 -11.71
C VAL A 179 -9.83 18.75 -11.21
N GLN A 180 -9.56 17.89 -10.22
CA GLN A 180 -8.21 17.62 -9.72
C GLN A 180 -7.36 16.74 -10.65
N GLY A 181 -7.92 16.22 -11.74
CA GLY A 181 -7.21 15.44 -12.75
C GLY A 181 -7.26 13.91 -12.56
N PHE A 182 -8.05 13.42 -11.60
CA PHE A 182 -8.22 11.97 -11.41
C PHE A 182 -9.02 11.35 -12.55
N LYS A 183 -8.42 10.34 -13.18
CA LYS A 183 -9.05 9.56 -14.26
C LYS A 183 -9.63 8.24 -13.78
N THR A 184 -9.07 7.69 -12.72
CA THR A 184 -9.48 6.40 -12.15
C THR A 184 -10.05 6.62 -10.76
N LEU A 185 -11.24 6.09 -10.52
CA LEU A 185 -11.94 6.13 -9.24
C LEU A 185 -12.05 4.70 -8.69
N LYS A 186 -11.58 4.49 -7.46
CA LYS A 186 -11.74 3.23 -6.74
C LYS A 186 -13.02 3.29 -5.90
N LEU A 187 -13.95 2.38 -6.16
CA LEU A 187 -15.25 2.31 -5.50
C LEU A 187 -15.29 1.14 -4.54
N LYS A 188 -15.67 1.42 -3.30
CA LYS A 188 -16.02 0.40 -2.31
C LYS A 188 -17.41 -0.16 -2.62
N VAL A 189 -17.47 -1.45 -2.95
CA VAL A 189 -18.71 -2.20 -3.25
C VAL A 189 -18.83 -3.38 -2.28
N GLY A 190 -19.75 -4.32 -2.50
CA GLY A 190 -19.82 -5.56 -1.70
C GLY A 190 -21.01 -5.67 -0.74
N LYS A 191 -21.83 -4.62 -0.60
CA LYS A 191 -22.95 -4.62 0.37
C LYS A 191 -24.32 -4.71 -0.29
N ASN A 192 -24.56 -3.97 -1.37
CA ASN A 192 -25.83 -3.96 -2.06
C ASN A 192 -25.62 -3.57 -3.52
N LEU A 193 -25.72 -4.54 -4.41
CA LEU A 193 -25.48 -4.35 -5.84
C LEU A 193 -26.31 -3.23 -6.46
N ASN A 194 -27.58 -3.09 -6.08
CA ASN A 194 -28.44 -2.04 -6.62
C ASN A 194 -27.99 -0.65 -6.17
N ALA A 195 -27.56 -0.50 -4.92
CA ALA A 195 -27.00 0.75 -4.42
C ALA A 195 -25.65 1.08 -5.09
N ASP A 196 -24.79 0.07 -5.25
CA ASP A 196 -23.49 0.20 -5.91
C ASP A 196 -23.67 0.68 -7.38
N ILE A 197 -24.67 0.13 -8.09
CA ILE A 197 -25.08 0.54 -9.44
C ILE A 197 -25.53 2.00 -9.49
N GLN A 198 -26.37 2.44 -8.54
CA GLN A 198 -26.85 3.82 -8.49
C GLN A 198 -25.68 4.81 -8.31
N VAL A 199 -24.70 4.46 -7.48
CA VAL A 199 -23.47 5.25 -7.29
C VAL A 199 -22.68 5.35 -8.59
N LEU A 200 -22.45 4.23 -9.28
CA LEU A 200 -21.72 4.20 -10.56
C LEU A 200 -22.40 5.07 -11.63
N GLN A 201 -23.73 5.00 -11.74
CA GLN A 201 -24.51 5.81 -12.68
C GLN A 201 -24.43 7.31 -12.36
N ALA A 202 -24.52 7.67 -11.08
CA ALA A 202 -24.40 9.06 -10.64
C ALA A 202 -23.01 9.63 -10.96
N ILE A 203 -21.94 8.85 -10.72
CA ILE A 203 -20.58 9.24 -11.08
C ILE A 203 -20.40 9.40 -12.59
N ARG A 204 -20.91 8.44 -13.39
CA ARG A 204 -20.78 8.48 -14.85
C ARG A 204 -21.42 9.73 -15.47
N THR A 205 -22.50 10.25 -14.85
CA THR A 205 -23.17 11.47 -15.31
C THR A 205 -22.26 12.70 -15.24
N VAL A 206 -21.39 12.80 -14.22
CA VAL A 206 -20.52 13.95 -13.98
C VAL A 206 -19.07 13.73 -14.41
N HIS A 207 -18.66 12.47 -14.59
CA HIS A 207 -17.35 12.06 -15.07
C HIS A 207 -17.49 10.92 -16.11
N PRO A 208 -17.94 11.26 -17.35
CA PRO A 208 -18.26 10.26 -18.37
C PRO A 208 -17.11 9.34 -18.77
N ASP A 209 -15.87 9.83 -18.68
CA ASP A 209 -14.67 9.11 -19.13
C ASP A 209 -13.90 8.43 -17.98
N CYS A 210 -14.46 8.38 -16.77
CA CYS A 210 -13.76 7.78 -15.64
C CYS A 210 -13.58 6.26 -15.79
N LEU A 211 -12.44 5.78 -15.30
CA LEU A 211 -12.17 4.36 -15.13
C LEU A 211 -12.53 3.94 -13.72
N PHE A 212 -13.08 2.74 -13.56
CA PHE A 212 -13.47 2.22 -12.26
C PHE A 212 -12.59 1.05 -11.83
N ILE A 213 -12.10 1.12 -10.59
CA ILE A 213 -11.65 -0.04 -9.82
C ILE A 213 -12.79 -0.37 -8.85
N LEU A 214 -13.24 -1.61 -8.82
CA LEU A 214 -14.23 -2.07 -7.84
C LEU A 214 -13.51 -2.86 -6.77
N ASP A 215 -13.70 -2.47 -5.51
CA ASP A 215 -13.10 -3.16 -4.36
C ASP A 215 -14.21 -3.60 -3.43
N ALA A 216 -14.41 -4.92 -3.36
CA ALA A 216 -15.49 -5.51 -2.57
C ALA A 216 -15.07 -5.81 -1.12
N ASN A 217 -13.77 -5.74 -0.80
CA ASN A 217 -13.19 -6.18 0.48
C ASN A 217 -13.86 -7.45 1.01
N GLU A 218 -13.79 -8.54 0.23
CA GLU A 218 -14.30 -9.86 0.62
C GLU A 218 -15.83 -9.97 0.68
N GLY A 219 -16.56 -8.97 0.18
CA GLY A 219 -18.00 -8.82 0.41
C GLY A 219 -18.92 -9.76 -0.37
N TYR A 220 -18.44 -10.47 -1.40
CA TYR A 220 -19.28 -11.33 -2.23
C TYR A 220 -18.91 -12.81 -2.11
N SER A 221 -19.90 -13.67 -2.35
CA SER A 221 -19.65 -15.03 -2.86
C SER A 221 -19.16 -14.99 -4.31
N SER A 222 -18.62 -16.11 -4.80
CA SER A 222 -18.14 -16.20 -6.19
C SER A 222 -19.24 -15.93 -7.22
N GLU A 223 -20.45 -16.42 -6.94
CA GLU A 223 -21.64 -16.28 -7.75
C GLU A 223 -22.15 -14.84 -7.76
N GLU A 224 -22.20 -14.19 -6.59
CA GLU A 224 -22.57 -12.77 -6.49
C GLU A 224 -21.57 -11.88 -7.22
N ALA A 225 -20.27 -12.15 -7.12
CA ALA A 225 -19.23 -11.41 -7.82
C ALA A 225 -19.37 -11.53 -9.35
N ILE A 226 -19.68 -12.72 -9.86
CA ILE A 226 -19.96 -12.91 -11.30
C ILE A 226 -21.25 -12.18 -11.70
N HIS A 227 -22.28 -12.21 -10.86
CA HIS A 227 -23.53 -11.50 -11.12
C HIS A 227 -23.34 -9.98 -11.16
N VAL A 228 -22.45 -9.43 -10.32
CA VAL A 228 -22.05 -8.01 -10.37
C VAL A 228 -21.46 -7.69 -11.75
N LEU A 229 -20.52 -8.50 -12.24
CA LEU A 229 -19.92 -8.29 -13.56
C LEU A 229 -20.95 -8.39 -14.70
N GLU A 230 -21.91 -9.31 -14.60
CA GLU A 230 -23.03 -9.41 -15.54
C GLU A 230 -23.84 -8.12 -15.61
N LYS A 231 -24.23 -7.59 -14.45
CA LYS A 231 -25.03 -6.37 -14.37
C LYS A 231 -24.27 -5.14 -14.87
N LEU A 232 -22.99 -5.04 -14.55
CA LEU A 232 -22.14 -3.96 -15.06
C LEU A 232 -21.98 -4.04 -16.58
N HIS A 233 -21.82 -5.24 -17.13
CA HIS A 233 -21.75 -5.45 -18.57
C HIS A 233 -23.05 -5.06 -19.27
N GLU A 234 -24.22 -5.41 -18.73
CA GLU A 234 -25.54 -4.97 -19.23
C GLU A 234 -25.67 -3.43 -19.24
N MET A 235 -24.96 -2.75 -18.33
CA MET A 235 -24.93 -1.29 -18.24
C MET A 235 -23.82 -0.64 -19.08
N GLU A 236 -23.09 -1.41 -19.88
CA GLU A 236 -21.92 -0.94 -20.64
C GLU A 236 -20.81 -0.34 -19.75
N VAL A 237 -20.70 -0.80 -18.50
CA VAL A 237 -19.65 -0.43 -17.56
C VAL A 237 -18.65 -1.57 -17.45
N THR A 238 -17.43 -1.37 -17.94
CA THR A 238 -16.33 -2.32 -17.75
C THR A 238 -15.33 -1.76 -16.75
N PRO A 239 -15.22 -2.31 -15.52
CA PRO A 239 -14.18 -1.91 -14.58
C PRO A 239 -12.81 -2.34 -15.09
N ILE A 240 -11.77 -1.55 -14.79
CA ILE A 240 -10.39 -1.91 -15.17
C ILE A 240 -9.80 -2.96 -14.24
N LEU A 241 -10.33 -3.06 -13.02
CA LEU A 241 -9.90 -3.99 -11.99
C LEU A 241 -11.06 -4.32 -11.04
N PHE A 242 -11.19 -5.59 -10.67
CA PHE A 242 -12.06 -6.07 -9.61
C PHE A 242 -11.22 -6.66 -8.47
N GLU A 243 -11.14 -5.94 -7.37
CA GLU A 243 -10.25 -6.20 -6.24
C GLU A 243 -10.97 -6.93 -5.12
N GLN A 244 -10.31 -8.00 -4.64
CA GLN A 244 -10.76 -8.93 -3.60
C GLN A 244 -12.30 -9.15 -3.59
N PRO A 245 -12.87 -9.72 -4.67
CA PRO A 245 -14.32 -9.93 -4.76
C PRO A 245 -14.85 -10.87 -3.68
N VAL A 246 -14.07 -11.89 -3.34
CA VAL A 246 -14.47 -12.98 -2.42
C VAL A 246 -13.59 -13.04 -1.19
N HIS A 247 -14.06 -13.76 -0.17
CA HIS A 247 -13.33 -13.97 1.08
C HIS A 247 -11.91 -14.51 0.87
N ARG A 248 -10.94 -14.02 1.65
CA ARG A 248 -9.49 -14.28 1.49
C ARG A 248 -9.09 -15.75 1.43
N ASN A 249 -9.86 -16.60 2.10
CA ASN A 249 -9.61 -18.04 2.17
C ASN A 249 -10.28 -18.82 1.04
N ASP A 250 -11.15 -18.20 0.23
CA ASP A 250 -11.83 -18.84 -0.89
C ASP A 250 -11.01 -18.72 -2.19
N TRP A 251 -9.87 -19.41 -2.22
CA TRP A 251 -9.00 -19.45 -3.40
C TRP A 251 -9.69 -20.05 -4.64
N LYS A 252 -10.64 -20.98 -4.43
CA LYS A 252 -11.40 -21.60 -5.52
C LYS A 252 -12.38 -20.59 -6.11
N GLY A 253 -13.14 -19.89 -5.27
CA GLY A 253 -14.01 -18.80 -5.68
C GLY A 253 -13.23 -17.68 -6.37
N LEU A 254 -12.08 -17.27 -5.82
CA LEU A 254 -11.26 -16.22 -6.43
C LEU A 254 -10.74 -16.64 -7.81
N GLY A 255 -10.30 -17.89 -7.96
CA GLY A 255 -9.91 -18.46 -9.26
C GLY A 255 -11.06 -18.50 -10.26
N HIS A 256 -12.24 -18.97 -9.83
CA HIS A 256 -13.44 -19.01 -10.66
C HIS A 256 -13.87 -17.61 -11.13
N VAL A 257 -13.93 -16.62 -10.24
CA VAL A 257 -14.24 -15.23 -10.60
C VAL A 257 -13.19 -14.67 -11.55
N SER A 258 -11.91 -14.95 -11.33
CA SER A 258 -10.81 -14.50 -12.21
C SER A 258 -10.95 -15.03 -13.63
N ASP A 259 -11.27 -16.33 -13.77
CA ASP A 259 -11.46 -16.96 -15.08
C ASP A 259 -12.66 -16.37 -15.82
N VAL A 260 -13.80 -16.20 -15.15
CA VAL A 260 -15.00 -15.62 -15.76
C VAL A 260 -14.79 -14.14 -16.10
N ALA A 261 -14.25 -13.36 -15.17
CA ALA A 261 -13.96 -11.93 -15.35
C ALA A 261 -13.08 -11.68 -16.56
N ARG A 262 -11.98 -12.44 -16.68
CA ARG A 262 -11.03 -12.28 -17.78
C ARG A 262 -11.60 -12.76 -19.11
N ASN A 263 -12.16 -13.96 -19.16
CA ASN A 263 -12.54 -14.59 -20.42
C ASN A 263 -13.87 -14.07 -20.98
N LYS A 264 -14.82 -13.67 -20.12
CA LYS A 264 -16.13 -13.18 -20.55
C LYS A 264 -16.21 -11.65 -20.62
N TYR A 265 -15.56 -10.95 -19.69
CA TYR A 265 -15.70 -9.48 -19.56
C TYR A 265 -14.42 -8.70 -19.81
N GLY A 266 -13.28 -9.36 -20.00
CA GLY A 266 -11.98 -8.68 -20.16
C GLY A 266 -11.52 -7.93 -18.90
N VAL A 267 -12.05 -8.27 -17.73
CA VAL A 267 -11.75 -7.60 -16.45
C VAL A 267 -10.65 -8.35 -15.71
N SER A 268 -9.67 -7.62 -15.19
CA SER A 268 -8.64 -8.19 -14.31
C SER A 268 -9.14 -8.31 -12.87
N VAL A 269 -8.73 -9.36 -12.17
CA VAL A 269 -9.04 -9.54 -10.74
C VAL A 269 -7.75 -9.38 -9.93
N ALA A 270 -7.81 -8.59 -8.85
CA ALA A 270 -6.72 -8.43 -7.89
C ALA A 270 -7.01 -9.18 -6.58
N ALA A 271 -5.96 -9.79 -6.03
CA ALA A 271 -5.95 -10.29 -4.67
C ALA A 271 -5.33 -9.22 -3.75
N ASP A 272 -6.04 -8.83 -2.71
CA ASP A 272 -5.55 -7.96 -1.61
C ASP A 272 -5.45 -8.81 -0.33
N GLU A 273 -6.56 -9.00 0.40
CA GLU A 273 -6.57 -9.71 1.67
C GLU A 273 -6.11 -11.18 1.56
N SER A 274 -6.20 -11.80 0.37
CA SER A 274 -5.64 -13.13 0.06
C SER A 274 -4.11 -13.16 -0.05
N CYS A 275 -3.44 -12.03 -0.30
CA CYS A 275 -1.99 -11.95 -0.52
C CYS A 275 -1.21 -11.66 0.77
N ARG A 276 -1.20 -12.65 1.68
CA ARG A 276 -0.44 -12.72 2.96
C ARG A 276 1.09 -12.81 2.75
N VAL A 277 1.91 -12.09 3.54
CA VAL A 277 3.35 -12.38 3.78
C VAL A 277 3.56 -13.19 5.04
#